data_AF-A0A527ZZF1-F1
#
_entry.id   AF-A0A527ZZF1-F1
#
_cell.length_a   1.000
_cell.length_b   1.000
_cell.length_c   1.000
_cell.angle_alpha   90.00
_cell.angle_beta   90.00
_cell.angle_gamma   90.00
#
_symmetry.space_group_name_H-M   'P 1'
#
loop_
_entity.id
_entity.type
_entity.pdbx_description
1 polymer ?
#
loop_
_entity_poly.entity_id
_entity_poly.type
_entity_poly.pdbx_seq_one_letter_code
_entity_poly.pdbx_strand_id
1 'polypeptide(L)'
;PEFVKHRRFSDEMVQRYLASYYVFDPFYASWRRERRLGIMPLKRLADDEAKRGQYIAGFLAQSEICDEVGIMLADGGDWCLGIFLDRSTMSFKDSEIALLDERLPVFEALHALDIKAHGAEFSRTSAPTGPGASPRQEPTIPASLWPELSLRERELVQLILAGHPTANIAERLGITVGTVKNHRRRIYDKLDITTERELFLQFFQHRVQ
;
A
#
# COMPACT_ATOMS: atom_id res chain seq x y z
N PRO A 1 9.80 2.00 4.21
CA PRO A 1 10.43 1.04 3.26
C PRO A 1 11.67 1.71 2.66
N GLU A 2 12.58 0.94 2.06
CA GLU A 2 13.78 1.46 1.39
C GLU A 2 13.88 0.81 0.01
N PHE A 3 14.20 1.61 -1.02
CA PHE A 3 14.36 1.10 -2.38
C PHE A 3 15.83 0.76 -2.63
N VAL A 4 16.13 -0.53 -2.73
CA VAL A 4 17.49 -1.00 -3.07
C VAL A 4 17.79 -0.77 -4.56
N LYS A 5 16.80 -1.00 -5.43
CA LYS A 5 16.90 -0.81 -6.87
C LYS A 5 15.52 -0.68 -7.50
N HIS A 6 15.37 0.22 -8.46
CA HIS A 6 14.18 0.36 -9.29
C HIS A 6 14.57 0.55 -10.76
N ARG A 7 13.68 0.15 -11.67
CA ARG A 7 13.90 0.30 -13.13
C ARG A 7 12.80 1.10 -13.82
N ARG A 8 11.55 1.00 -13.35
CA ARG A 8 10.38 1.68 -13.94
C ARG A 8 9.95 2.94 -13.18
N PHE A 9 10.39 3.09 -11.94
CA PHE A 9 10.17 4.32 -11.19
C PHE A 9 11.31 5.31 -11.44
N SER A 10 10.98 6.59 -11.59
CA SER A 10 11.94 7.69 -11.51
C SER A 10 12.25 7.97 -10.04
N ASP A 11 13.38 8.64 -9.77
CA ASP A 11 13.75 9.04 -8.41
C ASP A 11 12.66 9.89 -7.75
N GLU A 12 12.01 10.77 -8.51
CA GLU A 12 10.88 11.58 -8.04
C GLU A 12 9.67 10.73 -7.62
N MET A 13 9.35 9.68 -8.38
CA MET A 13 8.28 8.75 -8.02
C MET A 13 8.62 7.98 -6.74
N VAL A 14 9.87 7.55 -6.58
CA VAL A 14 10.35 6.88 -5.37
C VAL A 14 10.25 7.81 -4.16
N GLN A 15 10.70 9.05 -4.28
CA GLN A 15 10.59 10.04 -3.20
C GLN A 15 9.12 10.30 -2.84
N ARG A 16 8.25 10.45 -3.84
CA ARG A 16 6.81 10.65 -3.61
C ARG A 16 6.18 9.43 -2.93
N TYR A 17 6.57 8.22 -3.32
CA TYR A 17 6.12 7.00 -2.69
C TYR A 17 6.52 6.96 -1.21
N LEU A 18 7.80 7.22 -0.91
CA LEU A 18 8.34 7.22 0.45
C LEU A 18 7.75 8.32 1.33
N ALA A 19 7.41 9.47 0.75
CA ALA A 19 6.80 10.57 1.48
C ALA A 19 5.31 10.33 1.79
N SER A 20 4.56 9.71 0.86
CA SER A 20 3.08 9.76 0.91
C SER A 20 2.37 8.44 0.62
N TYR A 21 2.90 7.55 -0.22
CA TYR A 21 2.14 6.38 -0.68
C TYR A 21 2.40 5.10 0.11
N TYR A 22 3.57 4.94 0.72
CA TYR A 22 3.94 3.67 1.37
C TYR A 22 2.98 3.23 2.49
N VAL A 23 2.27 4.18 3.12
CA VAL A 23 1.25 3.92 4.15
C VAL A 23 0.05 3.15 3.59
N PHE A 24 -0.23 3.33 2.30
CA PHE A 24 -1.34 2.69 1.59
C PHE A 24 -0.91 1.44 0.83
N ASP A 25 0.37 1.09 0.89
CA ASP A 25 0.90 -0.07 0.19
C ASP A 25 0.44 -1.38 0.87
N PRO A 26 -0.31 -2.26 0.18
CA PRO A 26 -0.80 -3.52 0.75
C PRO A 26 0.32 -4.48 1.16
N PHE A 27 1.46 -4.47 0.47
CA PHE A 27 2.63 -5.28 0.81
C PHE A 27 3.27 -4.79 2.10
N TYR A 28 3.43 -3.47 2.23
CA TYR A 28 3.94 -2.88 3.46
C TYR A 28 3.02 -3.20 4.65
N ALA A 29 1.71 -3.00 4.49
CA ALA A 29 0.73 -3.30 5.53
C ALA A 29 0.73 -4.78 5.93
N SER A 30 0.77 -5.69 4.95
CA SER A 30 0.86 -7.14 5.18
C SER A 30 2.11 -7.54 5.95
N TRP A 31 3.29 -7.03 5.55
CA TRP A 31 4.53 -7.30 6.26
C TRP A 31 4.45 -6.83 7.72
N ARG A 32 3.90 -5.62 7.96
CA ARG A 32 3.80 -5.07 9.32
C ARG A 32 2.80 -5.78 10.21
N ARG A 33 1.77 -6.40 9.64
CA ARG A 33 0.72 -7.12 10.38
C ARG A 33 1.08 -8.58 10.64
N GLU A 34 1.53 -9.28 9.61
CA GLU A 34 1.65 -10.75 9.61
C GLU A 34 3.08 -11.26 9.41
N ARG A 35 4.02 -10.39 9.00
CA ARG A 35 5.38 -10.78 8.58
C ARG A 35 5.38 -11.92 7.56
N ARG A 36 4.44 -11.87 6.63
CA ARG A 36 4.22 -12.92 5.64
C ARG A 36 5.33 -12.94 4.60
N LEU A 37 5.94 -14.11 4.42
CA LEU A 37 6.98 -14.39 3.42
C LEU A 37 6.39 -15.19 2.25
N GLY A 38 7.15 -15.28 1.16
CA GLY A 38 6.80 -16.04 -0.04
C GLY A 38 6.23 -15.19 -1.18
N ILE A 39 5.51 -15.84 -2.10
CA ILE A 39 4.89 -15.17 -3.25
C ILE A 39 3.57 -14.55 -2.84
N MET A 40 3.50 -13.23 -2.98
CA MET A 40 2.37 -12.41 -2.60
C MET A 40 1.81 -11.70 -3.84
N PRO A 41 0.77 -12.24 -4.48
CA PRO A 41 0.05 -11.48 -5.50
C PRO A 41 -0.70 -10.31 -4.86
N LEU A 42 -0.67 -9.13 -5.48
CA LEU A 42 -1.41 -7.95 -5.01
C LEU A 42 -2.90 -8.27 -4.81
N LYS A 43 -3.47 -9.06 -5.73
CA LYS A 43 -4.86 -9.55 -5.65
C LYS A 43 -5.19 -10.38 -4.40
N ARG A 44 -4.20 -11.01 -3.75
CA ARG A 44 -4.39 -11.79 -2.51
C ARG A 44 -4.19 -10.95 -1.25
N LEU A 45 -3.47 -9.83 -1.35
CA LEU A 45 -3.13 -8.96 -0.21
C LEU A 45 -4.17 -7.89 0.06
N ALA A 46 -4.87 -7.45 -0.97
CA ALA A 46 -5.98 -6.57 -0.77
C ALA A 46 -7.16 -7.39 -0.25
N ASP A 47 -7.21 -7.57 1.07
CA ASP A 47 -8.33 -8.18 1.81
C ASP A 47 -9.68 -7.51 1.51
N ASP A 48 -9.67 -6.32 0.90
CA ASP A 48 -10.83 -5.56 0.45
C ASP A 48 -10.53 -4.99 -0.95
N GLU A 49 -11.42 -5.24 -1.90
CA GLU A 49 -11.37 -4.70 -3.26
C GLU A 49 -11.33 -3.16 -3.25
N ALA A 50 -11.88 -2.53 -2.19
CA ALA A 50 -11.73 -1.12 -1.91
C ALA A 50 -10.26 -0.74 -1.66
N LYS A 51 -9.57 -1.33 -0.67
CA LYS A 51 -8.14 -1.06 -0.37
C LYS A 51 -7.23 -1.30 -1.58
N ARG A 52 -7.56 -2.32 -2.38
CA ARG A 52 -6.92 -2.57 -3.68
C ARG A 52 -7.09 -1.38 -4.61
N GLY A 53 -8.33 -0.92 -4.77
CA GLY A 53 -8.70 0.22 -5.58
C GLY A 53 -8.00 1.51 -5.15
N GLN A 54 -7.76 1.71 -3.85
CA GLN A 54 -7.11 2.91 -3.28
C GLN A 54 -5.63 3.04 -3.70
N TYR A 55 -4.86 1.97 -3.53
CA TYR A 55 -3.44 1.90 -3.93
C TYR A 55 -3.30 1.87 -5.46
N ILE A 56 -4.15 1.08 -6.14
CA ILE A 56 -4.15 0.98 -7.61
C ILE A 56 -4.52 2.31 -8.26
N ALA A 57 -5.53 3.01 -7.73
CA ALA A 57 -6.06 4.24 -8.32
C ALA A 57 -5.06 5.39 -8.32
N GLY A 58 -4.37 5.59 -7.21
CA GLY A 58 -3.47 6.73 -7.03
C GLY A 58 -2.10 6.45 -7.61
N PHE A 59 -1.39 5.49 -7.03
CA PHE A 59 0.02 5.26 -7.31
C PHE A 59 0.22 4.40 -8.57
N LEU A 60 -0.42 3.23 -8.65
CA LEU A 60 -0.17 2.30 -9.75
C LEU A 60 -0.69 2.82 -11.11
N ALA A 61 -1.83 3.53 -11.10
CA ALA A 61 -2.35 4.16 -12.32
C ALA A 61 -1.41 5.24 -12.87
N GLN A 62 -0.72 5.99 -12.00
CA GLN A 62 0.29 6.97 -12.41
C GLN A 62 1.57 6.30 -12.90
N SER A 63 1.85 5.07 -12.47
CA SER A 63 3.02 4.30 -12.87
C SER A 63 2.77 3.28 -13.99
N GLU A 64 1.60 3.35 -14.64
CA GLU A 64 1.17 2.40 -15.69
C GLU A 64 1.17 0.93 -15.24
N ILE A 65 0.99 0.65 -13.95
CA ILE A 65 0.94 -0.71 -13.40
C ILE A 65 -0.52 -1.16 -13.28
N CYS A 66 -0.84 -2.28 -13.91
CA CYS A 66 -2.14 -2.95 -13.88
C CYS A 66 -2.20 -4.06 -12.83
N ASP A 67 -1.11 -4.79 -12.60
CA ASP A 67 -1.02 -5.86 -11.60
C ASP A 67 0.41 -6.05 -11.11
N GLU A 68 0.56 -6.57 -9.90
CA GLU A 68 1.84 -6.69 -9.21
C GLU A 68 1.92 -7.95 -8.34
N VAL A 69 3.11 -8.54 -8.27
CA VAL A 69 3.43 -9.67 -7.39
C VAL A 69 4.71 -9.35 -6.62
N GLY A 70 4.63 -9.43 -5.29
CA GLY A 70 5.78 -9.31 -4.41
C GLY A 70 6.35 -10.68 -4.06
N ILE A 71 7.67 -10.82 -4.14
CA ILE A 71 8.43 -11.96 -3.62
C ILE A 71 9.07 -11.50 -2.32
N MET A 72 8.60 -12.02 -1.20
CA MET A 72 8.96 -11.56 0.14
C MET A 72 9.93 -12.55 0.79
N LEU A 73 11.18 -12.14 1.00
CA LEU A 73 12.27 -12.97 1.50
C LEU A 73 12.75 -12.48 2.87
N ALA A 74 13.06 -13.42 3.76
CA ALA A 74 13.59 -13.09 5.08
C ALA A 74 15.01 -12.53 4.95
N ASP A 75 15.24 -11.32 5.48
CA ASP A 75 16.53 -10.60 5.39
C ASP A 75 17.06 -10.22 6.80
N GLY A 76 16.58 -10.93 7.83
CA GLY A 76 16.98 -10.74 9.23
C GLY A 76 16.22 -9.64 9.99
N GLY A 77 16.18 -9.75 11.32
CA GLY A 77 15.56 -8.76 12.20
C GLY A 77 14.04 -8.58 11.96
N ASP A 78 13.58 -7.32 11.89
CA ASP A 78 12.18 -6.94 11.60
C ASP A 78 11.98 -6.51 10.13
N TRP A 79 12.85 -6.99 9.23
CA TRP A 79 12.89 -6.59 7.83
C TRP A 79 12.80 -7.79 6.89
N CYS A 80 12.34 -7.51 5.68
CA CYS A 80 12.33 -8.46 4.56
C CYS A 80 12.86 -7.78 3.30
N LEU A 81 13.47 -8.55 2.42
CA LEU A 81 13.72 -8.14 1.05
C LEU A 81 12.46 -8.41 0.23
N GLY A 82 11.87 -7.34 -0.31
CA GLY A 82 10.77 -7.43 -1.28
C GLY A 82 11.29 -7.27 -2.71
N ILE A 83 11.00 -8.24 -3.58
CA ILE A 83 11.24 -8.12 -5.03
C ILE A 83 9.89 -8.05 -5.72
N PHE A 84 9.64 -6.97 -6.45
CA PHE A 84 8.34 -6.71 -7.07
C PHE A 84 8.39 -6.92 -8.58
N LEU A 85 7.41 -7.67 -9.09
CA LEU A 85 7.18 -7.90 -10.50
C LEU A 85 5.87 -7.24 -10.91
N ASP A 86 5.94 -6.29 -11.85
CA ASP A 86 4.79 -5.51 -12.29
C ASP A 86 4.45 -5.72 -13.79
N ARG A 87 3.16 -5.62 -14.11
CA ARG A 87 2.62 -5.66 -15.48
C ARG A 87 1.80 -4.42 -15.76
N SER A 88 1.86 -3.94 -17.00
CA SER A 88 1.12 -2.74 -17.44
C SER A 88 -0.19 -3.02 -18.17
N THR A 89 -0.37 -4.23 -18.74
CA THR A 89 -1.49 -4.51 -19.66
C THR A 89 -2.44 -5.62 -19.21
N MET A 90 -1.91 -6.71 -18.61
CA MET A 90 -2.72 -7.84 -18.19
C MET A 90 -2.29 -8.32 -16.80
N SER A 91 -3.25 -8.79 -16.01
CA SER A 91 -2.98 -9.40 -14.71
C SER A 91 -2.20 -10.72 -14.81
N PHE A 92 -1.57 -11.12 -13.71
CA PHE A 92 -0.91 -12.42 -13.57
C PHE A 92 -1.95 -13.55 -13.46
N LYS A 93 -1.81 -14.57 -14.30
CA LYS A 93 -2.63 -15.78 -14.28
C LYS A 93 -2.28 -16.65 -13.08
N ASP A 94 -3.23 -17.43 -12.59
CA ASP A 94 -2.98 -18.33 -11.45
C ASP A 94 -1.91 -19.38 -11.74
N SER A 95 -1.78 -19.83 -12.99
CA SER A 95 -0.68 -20.72 -13.41
C SER A 95 0.69 -20.05 -13.29
N GLU A 96 0.78 -18.74 -13.51
CA GLU A 96 2.03 -17.98 -13.38
C GLU A 96 2.38 -17.77 -11.91
N ILE A 97 1.37 -17.53 -11.07
CA ILE A 97 1.57 -17.47 -9.62
C ILE A 97 2.04 -18.82 -9.08
N ALA A 98 1.40 -19.92 -9.47
CA ALA A 98 1.81 -21.27 -9.08
C ALA A 98 3.26 -21.57 -9.51
N LEU A 99 3.65 -21.14 -10.72
CA LEU A 99 5.00 -21.28 -11.23
C LEU A 99 6.05 -20.51 -10.42
N LEU A 100 5.67 -19.32 -9.91
CA LEU A 100 6.50 -18.53 -8.99
C LEU A 100 6.59 -19.21 -7.62
N ASP A 101 5.47 -19.73 -7.11
CA ASP A 101 5.43 -20.47 -5.84
C ASP A 101 6.36 -21.70 -5.89
N GLU A 102 6.33 -22.49 -6.98
CA GLU A 102 7.24 -23.62 -7.21
C GLU A 102 8.72 -23.19 -7.27
N ARG A 103 9.00 -21.97 -7.72
CA ARG A 103 10.36 -21.41 -7.84
C ARG A 103 10.82 -20.62 -6.62
N LEU A 104 9.96 -20.42 -5.62
CA LEU A 104 10.32 -19.70 -4.39
C LEU A 104 11.65 -20.19 -3.78
N PRO A 105 11.95 -21.51 -3.70
CA PRO A 105 13.22 -21.99 -3.15
C PRO A 105 14.47 -21.48 -3.90
N VAL A 106 14.34 -21.17 -5.20
CA VAL A 106 15.45 -20.61 -5.99
C VAL A 106 15.73 -19.18 -5.56
N PHE A 107 14.69 -18.36 -5.36
CA PHE A 107 14.84 -16.99 -4.87
C PHE A 107 15.44 -16.97 -3.46
N GLU A 108 14.96 -17.85 -2.58
CA GLU A 108 15.49 -18.01 -1.22
C GLU A 108 16.96 -18.41 -1.23
N ALA A 109 17.35 -19.38 -2.06
CA ALA A 109 18.73 -19.84 -2.17
C ALA A 109 19.67 -18.76 -2.70
N LEU A 110 19.26 -18.01 -3.73
CA LEU A 110 20.04 -16.90 -4.28
C LEU A 110 20.20 -15.78 -3.25
N HIS A 111 19.14 -15.44 -2.52
CA HIS A 111 19.19 -14.44 -1.46
C HIS A 111 20.09 -14.87 -0.30
N ALA A 112 20.03 -16.14 0.11
CA ALA A 112 20.92 -16.68 1.14
C ALA A 112 22.39 -16.64 0.71
N LEU A 113 22.69 -16.92 -0.56
CA LEU A 113 24.03 -16.76 -1.14
C LEU A 113 24.48 -15.30 -1.12
N ASP A 114 23.60 -14.37 -1.50
CA ASP A 114 23.87 -12.94 -1.48
C ASP A 114 24.20 -12.44 -0.06
N ILE A 115 23.39 -12.80 0.95
CA ILE A 115 23.66 -12.46 2.36
C ILE A 115 25.04 -13.01 2.78
N LYS A 116 25.33 -14.28 2.48
CA LYS A 116 26.61 -14.90 2.83
C LYS A 116 27.80 -14.19 2.18
N ALA A 117 27.65 -13.71 0.95
CA ALA A 117 28.71 -13.01 0.24
C ALA A 117 29.06 -11.64 0.84
N HIS A 118 28.09 -10.97 1.48
CA HIS A 118 28.32 -9.66 2.11
C HIS A 118 28.91 -9.74 3.53
N GLY A 119 28.90 -10.92 4.17
CA GLY A 119 29.47 -11.15 5.50
C GLY A 119 28.50 -10.87 6.66
N ALA A 120 28.93 -11.19 7.88
CA ALA A 120 28.07 -11.21 9.08
C ALA A 120 27.58 -9.82 9.55
N GLU A 121 28.30 -8.76 9.19
CA GLU A 121 27.98 -7.36 9.56
C GLU A 121 27.12 -6.65 8.51
N PHE A 122 26.69 -7.36 7.46
CA PHE A 122 25.93 -6.76 6.39
C PHE A 122 24.49 -6.46 6.83
N SER A 123 24.10 -5.19 6.67
CA SER A 123 22.71 -4.75 6.75
C SER A 123 22.35 -4.03 5.46
N ARG A 124 21.24 -4.42 4.82
CA ARG A 124 20.74 -3.74 3.61
C ARG A 124 20.18 -2.35 3.89
N THR A 125 19.84 -2.09 5.15
CA THR A 125 19.25 -0.81 5.57
C THR A 125 20.13 -0.16 6.63
N SER A 126 20.20 1.17 6.57
CA SER A 126 20.76 1.99 7.64
C SER A 126 19.74 2.28 8.75
N ALA A 127 18.49 1.81 8.60
CA ALA A 127 17.46 1.99 9.59
C ALA A 127 17.82 1.29 10.92
N PRO A 128 17.49 1.89 12.07
CA PRO A 128 17.80 1.29 13.36
C PRO A 128 17.21 -0.11 13.50
N THR A 129 17.98 -1.01 14.10
CA THR A 129 17.52 -2.36 14.45
C THR A 129 16.50 -2.26 15.58
N GLY A 130 15.22 -2.17 15.23
CA GLY A 130 14.11 -2.13 16.16
C GLY A 130 12.83 -2.52 15.46
N PRO A 131 11.74 -2.81 16.21
CA PRO A 131 10.44 -2.98 15.60
C PRO A 131 10.13 -1.72 14.80
N GLY A 132 9.93 -1.84 13.49
CA GLY A 132 9.48 -0.70 12.71
C GLY A 132 8.17 -0.18 13.32
N ALA A 133 7.81 1.08 13.17
CA ALA A 133 6.44 1.47 13.51
C ALA A 133 5.49 0.86 12.46
N SER A 134 4.37 0.23 12.84
CA SER A 134 3.22 0.16 11.92
C SER A 134 2.98 1.57 11.39
N PRO A 135 2.49 1.76 10.15
CA PRO A 135 2.20 3.12 9.70
C PRO A 135 1.19 3.74 10.68
N ARG A 136 1.70 4.59 11.59
CA ARG A 136 0.94 5.16 12.71
C ARG A 136 0.19 6.41 12.30
N GLN A 137 0.40 6.89 11.08
CA GLN A 137 -0.25 8.09 10.58
C GLN A 137 -1.49 7.69 9.79
N GLU A 138 -2.64 7.79 10.45
CA GLU A 138 -3.87 8.06 9.71
C GLU A 138 -3.62 9.31 8.85
N PRO A 139 -3.86 9.25 7.53
CA PRO A 139 -3.56 10.36 6.65
C PRO A 139 -4.28 11.61 7.12
N THR A 140 -3.50 12.63 7.46
CA THR A 140 -4.06 13.93 7.83
C THR A 140 -4.52 14.65 6.58
N ILE A 141 -5.79 15.02 6.54
CA ILE A 141 -6.38 15.79 5.44
C ILE A 141 -6.08 17.28 5.69
N PRO A 142 -5.32 17.95 4.81
CA PRO A 142 -5.13 19.40 4.92
C PRO A 142 -6.48 20.11 4.90
N ALA A 143 -6.66 21.13 5.75
CA ALA A 143 -7.92 21.86 5.83
C ALA A 143 -8.30 22.55 4.52
N SER A 144 -7.32 22.80 3.65
CA SER A 144 -7.43 23.41 2.32
C SER A 144 -7.96 22.48 1.24
N LEU A 145 -7.84 21.15 1.41
CA LEU A 145 -8.12 20.20 0.33
C LEU A 145 -9.62 20.12 0.02
N TRP A 146 -10.46 20.02 1.04
CA TRP A 146 -11.92 19.91 0.92
C TRP A 146 -12.62 20.82 1.93
N PRO A 147 -12.64 22.14 1.69
CA PRO A 147 -13.19 23.12 2.63
C PRO A 147 -14.70 22.91 2.88
N GLU A 148 -15.43 22.36 1.91
CA GLU A 148 -16.86 22.03 1.98
C GLU A 148 -17.22 20.87 2.92
N LEU A 149 -16.23 20.08 3.34
CA LEU A 149 -16.46 18.99 4.30
C LEU A 149 -16.54 19.52 5.72
N SER A 150 -17.58 19.13 6.44
CA SER A 150 -17.68 19.32 7.88
C SER A 150 -16.59 18.54 8.62
N LEU A 151 -16.33 18.89 9.88
CA LEU A 151 -15.36 18.17 10.72
C LEU A 151 -15.66 16.66 10.72
N ARG A 152 -16.94 16.30 10.85
CA ARG A 152 -17.37 14.90 10.91
C ARG A 152 -17.18 14.14 9.60
N GLU A 153 -17.39 14.82 8.48
CA GLU A 153 -17.14 14.23 7.16
C GLU A 153 -15.64 14.05 6.93
N ARG A 154 -14.80 14.98 7.39
CA ARG A 154 -13.33 14.82 7.32
C ARG A 154 -12.83 13.64 8.15
N GLU A 155 -13.35 13.46 9.37
CA GLU A 155 -13.02 12.28 10.20
C GLU A 155 -13.37 10.98 9.46
N LEU A 156 -14.54 10.94 8.82
CA LEU A 156 -14.96 9.78 8.03
C LEU A 156 -14.03 9.57 6.82
N VAL A 157 -13.69 10.62 6.09
CA VAL A 157 -12.75 10.52 4.96
C VAL A 157 -11.35 10.10 5.42
N GLN A 158 -10.87 10.57 6.56
CA GLN A 158 -9.57 10.18 7.10
C GLN A 158 -9.51 8.69 7.39
N LEU A 159 -10.60 8.13 7.94
CA LEU A 159 -10.71 6.68 8.17
C LEU A 159 -10.83 5.88 6.87
N ILE A 160 -11.50 6.43 5.84
CA ILE A 160 -11.54 5.83 4.49
C ILE A 160 -10.13 5.80 3.91
N LEU A 161 -9.43 6.94 3.95
CA LEU A 161 -8.08 7.07 3.42
C LEU A 161 -7.12 6.13 4.16
N ALA A 162 -7.25 5.97 5.48
CA ALA A 162 -6.51 4.99 6.27
C ALA A 162 -6.84 3.51 5.95
N GLY A 163 -7.80 3.25 5.05
CA GLY A 163 -8.18 1.90 4.65
C GLY A 163 -8.98 1.15 5.72
N HIS A 164 -9.72 1.83 6.59
CA HIS A 164 -10.62 1.16 7.53
C HIS A 164 -11.84 0.58 6.80
N PRO A 165 -12.26 -0.67 7.08
CA PRO A 165 -13.49 -1.21 6.53
C PRO A 165 -14.70 -0.45 7.07
N THR A 166 -15.77 -0.36 6.27
CA THR A 166 -16.98 0.41 6.62
C THR A 166 -17.55 0.06 8.01
N ALA A 167 -17.47 -1.21 8.41
CA ALA A 167 -17.88 -1.65 9.75
C ALA A 167 -17.02 -1.06 10.88
N ASN A 168 -15.71 -1.00 10.70
CA ASN A 168 -14.81 -0.40 11.67
C ASN A 168 -14.92 1.13 11.70
N ILE A 169 -15.20 1.76 10.55
CA ILE A 169 -15.53 3.20 10.50
C ILE A 169 -16.79 3.47 11.32
N ALA A 170 -17.83 2.66 11.14
CA ALA A 170 -19.10 2.79 11.87
C ALA A 170 -18.87 2.70 13.40
N GLU A 171 -18.11 1.69 13.83
CA GLU A 171 -17.72 1.49 15.23
C GLU A 171 -16.94 2.68 15.79
N ARG A 172 -15.87 3.12 15.11
CA ARG A 172 -15.01 4.24 15.55
C ARG A 172 -15.76 5.56 15.66
N LEU A 173 -16.72 5.77 14.76
CA LEU A 173 -17.57 6.95 14.75
C LEU A 173 -18.82 6.77 15.64
N GLY A 174 -19.08 5.62 16.24
CA GLY A 174 -20.30 5.41 17.03
C GLY A 174 -21.59 5.61 16.22
N ILE A 175 -21.58 5.24 14.94
CA ILE A 175 -22.73 5.32 14.03
C ILE A 175 -23.00 3.96 13.38
N THR A 176 -24.10 3.82 12.65
CA THR A 176 -24.41 2.56 11.95
C THR A 176 -23.66 2.46 10.62
N VAL A 177 -23.46 1.23 10.13
CA VAL A 177 -22.91 0.96 8.78
C VAL A 177 -23.76 1.64 7.70
N GLY A 178 -25.08 1.67 7.85
CA GLY A 178 -25.99 2.38 6.94
C GLY A 178 -25.74 3.89 6.95
N THR A 179 -25.50 4.47 8.13
CA THR A 179 -25.15 5.87 8.29
C THR A 179 -23.81 6.20 7.60
N VAL A 180 -22.80 5.32 7.72
CA VAL A 180 -21.52 5.48 6.99
C VAL A 180 -21.76 5.51 5.48
N LYS A 181 -22.53 4.57 4.92
CA LYS A 181 -22.86 4.54 3.49
C LYS A 181 -23.56 5.83 3.02
N ASN A 182 -24.47 6.37 3.83
CA ASN A 182 -25.14 7.63 3.54
C ASN A 182 -24.19 8.83 3.59
N HIS A 183 -23.29 8.89 4.58
CA HIS A 183 -22.27 9.94 4.64
C HIS A 183 -21.33 9.86 3.44
N ARG A 184 -20.88 8.65 3.05
CA ARG A 184 -20.03 8.46 1.86
C ARG A 184 -20.68 9.02 0.61
N ARG A 185 -21.97 8.72 0.38
CA ARG A 185 -22.71 9.27 -0.77
C ARG A 185 -22.72 10.80 -0.74
N ARG A 186 -23.07 11.41 0.39
CA ARG A 186 -23.10 12.88 0.52
C ARG A 186 -21.73 13.51 0.33
N ILE A 187 -20.67 12.87 0.83
CA ILE A 187 -19.29 13.33 0.61
C ILE A 187 -18.99 13.26 -0.89
N TYR A 188 -19.32 12.16 -1.55
CA TYR A 188 -19.07 12.00 -2.98
C TYR A 188 -19.80 13.06 -3.80
N ASP A 189 -21.08 13.31 -3.47
CA ASP A 189 -21.87 14.37 -4.08
C ASP A 189 -21.26 15.77 -3.84
N LYS A 190 -20.72 16.03 -2.64
CA LYS A 190 -20.06 17.31 -2.30
C LYS A 190 -18.75 17.53 -3.04
N LEU A 191 -18.00 16.46 -3.25
CA LEU A 191 -16.68 16.49 -3.88
C LEU A 191 -16.72 16.32 -5.40
N ASP A 192 -17.93 16.18 -5.97
CA ASP A 192 -18.19 15.88 -7.38
C ASP A 192 -17.42 14.63 -7.86
N ILE A 193 -17.50 13.55 -7.07
CA ILE A 193 -16.90 12.26 -7.38
C ILE A 193 -17.95 11.15 -7.31
N THR A 194 -17.67 10.02 -7.94
CA THR A 194 -18.59 8.87 -7.97
C THR A 194 -18.00 7.63 -7.32
N THR A 195 -16.68 7.62 -7.12
CA THR A 195 -15.93 6.48 -6.62
C THR A 195 -14.99 6.84 -5.48
N GLU A 196 -14.71 5.86 -4.61
CA GLU A 196 -13.64 6.01 -3.62
C GLU A 196 -12.28 6.24 -4.29
N ARG A 197 -12.07 5.64 -5.47
CA ARG A 197 -10.87 5.84 -6.28
C ARG A 197 -10.60 7.33 -6.57
N GLU A 198 -11.63 8.09 -6.94
CA GLU A 198 -11.50 9.52 -7.20
C GLU A 198 -11.19 10.33 -5.94
N LEU A 199 -11.73 9.92 -4.78
CA LEU A 199 -11.39 10.52 -3.48
C LEU A 199 -9.89 10.43 -3.19
N PHE A 200 -9.30 9.25 -3.42
CA PHE A 200 -7.86 9.05 -3.26
C PHE A 200 -7.05 9.87 -4.27
N LEU A 201 -7.49 9.90 -5.53
CA LEU A 201 -6.83 10.70 -6.57
C LEU A 201 -6.78 12.18 -6.21
N GLN A 202 -7.90 12.76 -5.77
CA GLN A 202 -7.93 14.16 -5.32
C GLN A 202 -7.00 14.40 -4.12
N PHE A 203 -7.00 13.50 -3.13
CA PHE A 203 -6.10 13.60 -1.97
C PHE A 203 -4.63 13.61 -2.37
N PHE A 204 -4.24 12.71 -3.28
CA PHE A 204 -2.86 12.62 -3.72
C PHE A 204 -2.44 13.79 -4.61
N GLN A 205 -3.30 14.25 -5.51
CA GLN A 205 -3.00 15.40 -6.37
C GLN A 205 -2.72 16.67 -5.56
N HIS A 206 -3.44 16.89 -4.46
CA HIS A 206 -3.22 18.05 -3.60
C HIS A 206 -1.88 18.03 -2.87
N ARG A 207 -1.37 16.85 -2.50
CA ARG A 207 -0.05 16.72 -1.83
C ARG A 207 1.13 16.87 -2.78
N VAL A 208 0.88 16.93 -4.09
CA VAL A 208 1.91 17.11 -5.12
C VAL A 208 2.11 18.59 -5.50
N GLN A 209 1.20 19.48 -5.08
CA GLN A 209 1.32 20.94 -5.23
C GLN A 209 2.07 21.57 -4.05
#